data_AF-L1P9T0-F1
#
_entry.id   AF-L1P9T0-F1
#
_cell.length_a   1.000
_cell.length_b   1.000
_cell.length_c   1.000
_cell.angle_alpha   90.00
_cell.angle_beta   90.00
_cell.angle_gamma   90.00
#
_symmetry.space_group_name_H-M   'P 1'
#
loop_
_entity.id
_entity.type
_entity.pdbx_description
1 polymer ?
#
loop_
_entity_poly.entity_id
_entity_poly.type
_entity_poly.pdbx_seq_one_letter_code
_entity_poly.pdbx_strand_id
1 'polypeptide(L)'
;MGSIVRDFLDTLLEYATPLVATFNKGATEEELADFEAEMGVRLPAVVREMYMMFNGQRAGDNDVFFLDGLRFLPLGEIKVAQRHWQELLEEVSDLKSLSFDKEEAIDMGWHKVIRNQFYDGKWLPFLTNGARFLFIDLNPDKNGRLGQIAEIDLLLHSVKESFMDIQASSLEDWLEDLIESIEVGIVYYDEERHSLVDSSLYVEDGLGIPNFFAPEPDYISEGGSNVYHYSDENLSDWVIPDRENVYCDEICAHFERYIGKEEGVFRDLKPEYVHIDVHWIAPTPDRPYHVLFTTGMSDYPMYLPQNLEDPNDYSYAELMVYLPEDWKIGDEAFEDFNNYWPIYFMKMLARFPHQYKTWMGEGHTIPNGNDAAPIANTDFGCLLLLPPYTMEDKDFLKLTTEDGTTINFYAIIPIYNEEMEVKLEKGLEPLLLLFDNYKVKELIDTHRRNVALDK
;
A
#
# COMPACT_ATOMS: atom_id res chain seq x y z
N MET A 1 -16.06 11.95 33.15
CA MET A 1 -15.05 11.54 32.16
C MET A 1 -13.74 12.15 32.59
N GLY A 2 -12.66 11.36 32.55
CA GLY A 2 -11.31 11.83 32.87
C GLY A 2 -10.86 12.92 31.89
N SER A 3 -9.69 13.48 32.16
CA SER A 3 -9.00 14.36 31.21
C SER A 3 -8.20 13.47 30.27
N ILE A 4 -8.46 13.51 28.97
CA ILE A 4 -7.71 12.70 27.98
C ILE A 4 -6.21 13.00 28.01
N VAL A 5 -5.83 14.24 28.34
CA VAL A 5 -4.43 14.65 28.52
C VAL A 5 -3.81 13.95 29.73
N ARG A 6 -4.58 13.78 30.82
CA ARG A 6 -4.12 13.02 31.98
C ARG A 6 -3.97 11.54 31.64
N ASP A 7 -4.96 10.97 30.96
CA ASP A 7 -4.93 9.57 30.57
C ASP A 7 -3.70 9.30 29.67
N PHE A 8 -3.43 10.18 28.70
CA PHE A 8 -2.22 10.17 27.89
C PHE A 8 -0.92 10.22 28.71
N LEU A 9 -0.81 11.14 29.68
CA LEU A 9 0.38 11.24 30.52
C LEU A 9 0.56 10.01 31.41
N ASP A 10 -0.53 9.44 31.91
CA ASP A 10 -0.50 8.21 32.70
C ASP A 10 -0.04 7.01 31.83
N THR A 11 -0.50 6.91 30.58
CA THR A 11 -0.02 5.93 29.59
C THR A 11 1.48 6.11 29.33
N LEU A 12 1.96 7.33 29.08
CA LEU A 12 3.40 7.57 28.89
C LEU A 12 4.23 7.23 30.13
N LEU A 13 3.71 7.50 31.33
CA LEU A 13 4.39 7.13 32.57
C LEU A 13 4.55 5.62 32.69
N GLU A 14 3.56 4.85 32.25
CA GLU A 14 3.56 3.39 32.28
C GLU A 14 4.46 2.77 31.19
N TYR A 15 4.33 3.23 29.94
CA TYR A 15 4.95 2.57 28.78
C TYR A 15 6.21 3.26 28.24
N ALA A 16 6.41 4.55 28.52
CA ALA A 16 7.49 5.35 27.94
C ALA A 16 8.06 6.38 28.94
N THR A 17 8.34 5.92 30.18
CA THR A 17 8.77 6.79 31.29
C THR A 17 9.92 7.75 30.94
N PRO A 18 10.93 7.39 30.13
CA PRO A 18 12.00 8.32 29.74
C PRO A 18 11.49 9.59 29.05
N LEU A 19 10.39 9.51 28.28
CA LEU A 19 9.79 10.68 27.61
C LEU A 19 9.25 11.69 28.59
N VAL A 20 8.55 11.23 29.62
CA VAL A 20 7.95 12.11 30.63
C VAL A 20 9.02 12.92 31.36
N ALA A 21 10.21 12.35 31.53
CA ALA A 21 11.33 13.06 32.13
C ALA A 21 11.77 14.26 31.30
N THR A 22 11.55 14.28 29.99
CA THR A 22 11.98 15.37 29.07
C THR A 22 11.03 16.56 29.02
N PHE A 23 9.80 16.41 29.49
CA PHE A 23 8.79 17.45 29.43
C PHE A 23 9.15 18.68 30.28
N ASN A 24 8.86 19.85 29.72
CA ASN A 24 8.90 21.10 30.47
C ASN A 24 7.74 21.16 31.47
N LYS A 25 7.94 21.98 32.50
CA LYS A 25 6.83 22.37 33.38
C LYS A 25 5.72 22.99 32.52
N GLY A 26 4.48 22.64 32.83
CA GLY A 26 3.31 23.22 32.18
C GLY A 26 3.26 24.75 32.24
N ALA A 27 2.72 25.33 31.18
CA ALA A 27 2.53 26.75 30.99
C ALA A 27 1.47 27.30 31.95
N THR A 28 1.64 28.56 32.33
CA THR A 28 0.65 29.32 33.08
C THR A 28 -0.45 29.85 32.16
N GLU A 29 -1.60 30.20 32.75
CA GLU A 29 -2.69 30.88 32.04
C GLU A 29 -2.24 32.20 31.39
N GLU A 30 -1.28 32.91 32.03
CA GLU A 30 -0.70 34.15 31.51
C GLU A 30 0.14 33.87 30.26
N GLU A 31 1.04 32.88 30.29
CA GLU A 31 1.85 32.48 29.13
C GLU A 31 0.98 32.04 27.94
N LEU A 32 -0.11 31.30 28.20
CA LEU A 32 -1.07 30.92 27.16
C LEU A 32 -1.83 32.12 26.59
N ALA A 33 -2.27 33.04 27.45
CA ALA A 33 -2.98 34.24 27.01
C ALA A 33 -2.07 35.16 26.18
N ASP A 34 -0.81 35.30 26.58
CA ASP A 34 0.20 36.04 25.85
C ASP A 34 0.48 35.39 24.50
N PHE A 35 0.67 34.06 24.45
CA PHE A 35 0.85 33.31 23.20
C PHE A 35 -0.34 33.49 22.24
N GLU A 36 -1.57 33.31 22.72
CA GLU A 36 -2.79 33.50 21.92
C GLU A 36 -2.92 34.94 21.39
N ALA A 37 -2.59 35.93 22.21
CA ALA A 37 -2.58 37.34 21.81
C ALA A 37 -1.51 37.61 20.76
N GLU A 38 -0.31 37.03 20.93
CA GLU A 38 0.83 37.20 20.03
C GLU A 38 0.64 36.51 18.67
N MET A 39 -0.09 35.39 18.66
CA MET A 39 -0.44 34.63 17.45
C MET A 39 -1.74 35.12 16.80
N GLY A 40 -2.57 35.88 17.54
CA GLY A 40 -3.88 36.33 17.07
C GLY A 40 -4.87 35.17 16.88
N VAL A 41 -4.80 34.15 17.74
CA VAL A 41 -5.62 32.93 17.70
C VAL A 41 -6.27 32.66 19.06
N ARG A 42 -7.14 31.65 19.10
CA ARG A 42 -7.67 31.05 20.33
C ARG A 42 -7.42 29.56 20.27
N LEU A 43 -6.76 29.02 21.29
CA LEU A 43 -6.45 27.60 21.35
C LEU A 43 -7.69 26.81 21.78
N PRO A 44 -7.94 25.63 21.20
CA PRO A 44 -8.92 24.69 21.72
C PRO A 44 -8.67 24.34 23.19
N ALA A 45 -9.72 23.99 23.93
CA ALA A 45 -9.64 23.76 25.37
C ALA A 45 -8.64 22.65 25.74
N VAL A 46 -8.64 21.52 25.02
CA VAL A 46 -7.68 20.42 25.23
C VAL A 46 -6.24 20.86 24.94
N VAL A 47 -6.01 21.75 23.97
CA VAL A 47 -4.68 22.23 23.62
C VAL A 47 -4.13 23.07 24.77
N ARG A 48 -4.97 23.97 25.33
CA ARG A 48 -4.62 24.72 26.55
C ARG A 48 -4.30 23.78 27.70
N GLU A 49 -5.16 22.78 27.92
CA GLU A 49 -4.97 21.78 28.97
C GLU A 49 -3.64 21.02 28.82
N MET A 50 -3.32 20.54 27.62
CA MET A 50 -2.05 19.89 27.29
C MET A 50 -0.86 20.78 27.68
N TYR A 51 -0.83 22.02 27.17
CA TYR A 51 0.27 22.95 27.46
C TYR A 51 0.34 23.35 28.94
N MET A 52 -0.79 23.39 29.67
CA MET A 52 -0.82 23.63 31.13
C MET A 52 -0.33 22.43 31.94
N MET A 53 -0.46 21.20 31.42
CA MET A 53 0.11 20.02 32.05
C MET A 53 1.61 19.88 31.75
N PHE A 54 2.01 20.07 30.48
CA PHE A 54 3.41 20.08 30.06
C PHE A 54 3.64 21.01 28.87
N ASN A 55 4.66 21.88 28.93
CA ASN A 55 4.93 22.85 27.87
C ASN A 55 5.96 22.32 26.85
N GLY A 56 5.60 21.24 26.17
CA GLY A 56 6.48 20.54 25.22
C GLY A 56 7.71 19.90 25.86
N GLN A 57 8.64 19.42 25.03
CA GLN A 57 9.90 18.78 25.44
C GLN A 57 11.07 19.77 25.46
N ARG A 58 11.98 19.59 26.42
CA ARG A 58 13.27 20.30 26.45
C ARG A 58 14.15 19.84 25.28
N ALA A 59 14.86 20.78 24.66
CA ALA A 59 15.94 20.46 23.72
C ALA A 59 17.25 20.10 24.47
N GLY A 60 18.06 19.19 23.92
CA GLY A 60 19.37 18.81 24.48
C GLY A 60 20.30 18.10 23.49
N ASP A 61 21.57 17.94 23.88
CA ASP A 61 22.52 17.13 23.11
C ASP A 61 22.19 15.63 23.35
N ASN A 62 21.90 14.87 22.28
CA ASN A 62 21.41 13.47 22.24
C ASN A 62 19.88 13.27 22.40
N ASP A 63 19.06 14.23 21.94
CA ASP A 63 17.59 14.31 22.10
C ASP A 63 16.85 12.96 22.19
N VAL A 64 16.03 12.84 23.23
CA VAL A 64 14.98 11.83 23.33
C VAL A 64 13.76 12.43 22.62
N PHE A 65 13.36 11.83 21.51
CA PHE A 65 12.25 12.31 20.68
C PHE A 65 10.93 11.75 21.19
N PHE A 66 9.82 12.41 20.87
CA PHE A 66 8.52 11.93 21.29
C PHE A 66 8.06 10.74 20.45
N LEU A 67 7.86 10.94 19.15
CA LEU A 67 7.28 9.97 18.23
C LEU A 67 8.02 10.04 16.89
N ASP A 68 8.61 8.94 16.45
CA ASP A 68 9.31 8.81 15.16
C ASP A 68 10.33 9.93 14.89
N GLY A 69 11.10 10.31 15.91
CA GLY A 69 12.08 11.39 15.78
C GLY A 69 11.49 12.81 15.84
N LEU A 70 10.18 12.97 16.04
CA LEU A 70 9.52 14.25 16.23
C LEU A 70 9.58 14.67 17.70
N ARG A 71 9.84 15.96 17.95
CA ARG A 71 9.86 16.53 19.30
C ARG A 71 8.64 17.40 19.54
N PHE A 72 8.04 17.29 20.73
CA PHE A 72 6.98 18.20 21.16
C PHE A 72 7.55 19.61 21.37
N LEU A 73 7.02 20.59 20.65
CA LEU A 73 7.47 21.97 20.75
C LEU A 73 6.89 22.68 21.97
N PRO A 74 7.72 23.38 22.76
CA PRO A 74 7.24 24.38 23.71
C PRO A 74 6.58 25.56 22.99
N LEU A 75 5.61 26.21 23.63
CA LEU A 75 4.92 27.40 23.07
C LEU A 75 5.89 28.48 22.56
N GLY A 76 6.99 28.70 23.29
CA GLY A 76 8.01 29.69 22.95
C GLY A 76 8.83 29.37 21.69
N GLU A 77 8.77 28.13 21.18
CA GLU A 77 9.52 27.67 20.00
C GLU A 77 8.65 27.59 18.74
N ILE A 78 7.31 27.62 18.86
CA ILE A 78 6.38 27.47 17.71
C ILE A 78 6.65 28.51 16.62
N LYS A 79 6.85 29.78 16.99
CA LYS A 79 7.16 30.83 16.00
C LYS A 79 8.52 30.64 15.32
N VAL A 80 9.47 30.03 16.01
CA VAL A 80 10.79 29.71 15.45
C VAL A 80 10.64 28.59 14.42
N ALA A 81 9.89 27.53 14.77
CA ALA A 81 9.59 26.43 13.85
C ALA A 81 8.79 26.90 12.62
N GLN A 82 7.78 27.75 12.81
CA GLN A 82 7.03 28.34 11.70
C GLN A 82 7.90 29.19 10.77
N ARG A 83 8.86 29.95 11.31
CA ARG A 83 9.80 30.71 10.50
C ARG A 83 10.73 29.78 9.73
N HIS A 84 11.25 28.74 10.38
CA HIS A 84 12.07 27.75 9.73
C HIS A 84 11.33 27.06 8.58
N TRP A 85 10.07 26.65 8.80
CA TRP A 85 9.21 26.10 7.74
C TRP A 85 9.05 27.07 6.56
N GLN A 86 8.83 28.37 6.81
CA GLN A 86 8.80 29.37 5.74
C GLN A 86 10.14 29.46 4.98
N GLU A 87 11.26 29.48 5.70
CA GLU A 87 12.61 29.53 5.12
C GLU A 87 12.85 28.32 4.19
N LEU A 88 12.45 27.12 4.61
CA LEU A 88 12.54 25.90 3.79
C LEU A 88 11.75 26.00 2.48
N LEU A 89 10.55 26.60 2.51
CA LEU A 89 9.73 26.77 1.30
C LEU A 89 10.28 27.85 0.37
N GLU A 90 10.85 28.94 0.93
CA GLU A 90 11.48 30.02 0.16
C GLU A 90 12.75 29.57 -0.58
N GLU A 91 13.50 28.60 -0.04
CA GLU A 91 14.69 28.05 -0.69
C GLU A 91 14.36 27.28 -1.97
N VAL A 92 13.12 26.79 -2.12
CA VAL A 92 12.74 25.87 -3.19
C VAL A 92 11.73 26.50 -4.18
N SER A 93 10.93 27.52 -3.81
CA SER A 93 9.95 28.15 -4.74
C SER A 93 9.25 29.45 -4.26
N ASP A 94 8.45 30.09 -5.12
CA ASP A 94 7.51 31.17 -4.77
C ASP A 94 6.25 30.61 -4.05
N LEU A 95 6.20 30.71 -2.70
CA LEU A 95 5.12 30.26 -1.81
C LEU A 95 3.68 30.50 -2.31
N LYS A 96 3.42 31.62 -3.00
CA LYS A 96 2.06 31.97 -3.49
C LYS A 96 1.58 31.16 -4.68
N SER A 97 2.49 30.44 -5.34
CA SER A 97 2.19 29.60 -6.50
C SER A 97 2.17 28.10 -6.15
N LEU A 98 2.56 27.74 -4.93
CA LEU A 98 2.56 26.37 -4.44
C LEU A 98 1.16 25.95 -4.00
N SER A 99 0.68 24.87 -4.60
CA SER A 99 -0.50 24.13 -4.20
C SER A 99 -0.26 22.66 -4.54
N PHE A 100 -0.71 21.76 -3.68
CA PHE A 100 -0.78 20.34 -3.99
C PHE A 100 -1.76 20.08 -5.13
N ASP A 101 -1.63 18.92 -5.75
CA ASP A 101 -2.61 18.52 -6.74
C ASP A 101 -4.00 18.37 -6.10
N LYS A 102 -5.04 18.72 -6.87
CA LYS A 102 -6.40 18.70 -6.34
C LYS A 102 -6.91 17.26 -6.17
N GLU A 103 -6.53 16.35 -7.06
CA GLU A 103 -6.90 14.93 -7.01
C GLU A 103 -6.23 14.28 -5.81
N GLU A 104 -4.92 14.51 -5.62
CA GLU A 104 -4.18 14.09 -4.43
C GLU A 104 -4.88 14.53 -3.14
N ALA A 105 -5.28 15.80 -3.05
CA ALA A 105 -6.01 16.30 -1.89
C ALA A 105 -7.36 15.59 -1.66
N ILE A 106 -8.04 15.18 -2.73
CA ILE A 106 -9.32 14.47 -2.64
C ILE A 106 -9.09 13.06 -2.14
N ASP A 107 -8.08 12.38 -2.67
CA ASP A 107 -7.76 10.98 -2.37
C ASP A 107 -7.25 10.83 -0.94
N MET A 108 -6.40 11.77 -0.49
CA MET A 108 -5.92 11.87 0.89
C MET A 108 -6.98 12.46 1.85
N GLY A 109 -8.22 12.68 1.40
CA GLY A 109 -9.34 13.06 2.26
C GLY A 109 -9.29 14.49 2.84
N TRP A 110 -8.27 15.28 2.52
CA TRP A 110 -8.10 16.62 3.07
C TRP A 110 -8.60 17.76 2.17
N HIS A 111 -9.09 17.46 0.98
CA HIS A 111 -9.62 18.45 0.04
C HIS A 111 -10.75 19.28 0.65
N LYS A 112 -10.53 20.59 0.74
CA LYS A 112 -11.43 21.57 1.37
C LYS A 112 -11.62 21.37 2.88
N VAL A 113 -10.88 20.45 3.49
CA VAL A 113 -10.78 20.26 4.94
C VAL A 113 -9.60 21.09 5.43
N ILE A 114 -8.43 20.93 4.81
CA ILE A 114 -7.27 21.80 4.94
C ILE A 114 -7.22 22.72 3.71
N ARG A 115 -6.74 23.95 3.87
CA ARG A 115 -6.50 24.85 2.73
C ARG A 115 -5.36 24.30 1.90
N ASN A 116 -5.57 24.18 0.59
CA ASN A 116 -4.54 23.69 -0.33
C ASN A 116 -3.43 24.75 -0.53
N GLN A 117 -2.46 24.71 0.38
CA GLN A 117 -1.25 25.53 0.44
C GLN A 117 -0.23 24.78 1.31
N PHE A 118 1.06 25.15 1.23
CA PHE A 118 2.13 24.47 1.97
C PHE A 118 2.41 25.07 3.35
N TYR A 119 1.78 26.19 3.67
CA TYR A 119 1.99 26.89 4.94
C TYR A 119 0.82 27.84 5.23
N ASP A 120 0.38 27.91 6.49
CA ASP A 120 -0.48 28.98 7.02
C ASP A 120 0.06 29.44 8.37
N GLY A 121 0.07 30.75 8.64
CA GLY A 121 0.55 31.28 9.93
C GLY A 121 -0.30 30.83 11.14
N LYS A 122 -1.49 30.28 10.89
CA LYS A 122 -2.38 29.70 11.90
C LYS A 122 -2.33 28.17 11.98
N TRP A 123 -1.43 27.52 11.24
CA TRP A 123 -1.05 26.13 11.45
C TRP A 123 0.02 26.10 12.53
N LEU A 124 -0.34 25.62 13.72
CA LEU A 124 0.55 25.62 14.88
C LEU A 124 1.29 24.28 14.95
N PRO A 125 2.55 24.19 14.50
CA PRO A 125 3.33 22.96 14.67
C PRO A 125 3.50 22.69 16.16
N PHE A 126 3.20 21.47 16.58
CA PHE A 126 3.38 21.01 17.96
C PHE A 126 4.30 19.80 18.06
N LEU A 127 4.53 19.09 16.94
CA LEU A 127 5.50 18.00 16.81
C LEU A 127 6.32 18.23 15.52
N THR A 128 7.65 18.21 15.61
CA THR A 128 8.51 18.37 14.43
C THR A 128 9.93 17.87 14.62
N ASN A 129 10.60 17.50 13.53
CA ASN A 129 12.06 17.30 13.43
C ASN A 129 12.76 18.37 12.56
N GLY A 130 12.03 19.40 12.12
CA GLY A 130 12.51 20.46 11.23
C GLY A 130 12.11 20.31 9.75
N ALA A 131 11.74 19.12 9.29
CA ALA A 131 11.25 18.89 7.92
C ALA A 131 9.80 18.38 7.88
N ARG A 132 9.45 17.53 8.85
CA ARG A 132 8.10 17.02 9.11
C ARG A 132 7.44 17.85 10.20
N PHE A 133 6.18 18.25 10.00
CA PHE A 133 5.42 19.08 10.93
C PHE A 133 4.03 18.49 11.15
N LEU A 134 3.77 18.00 12.36
CA LEU A 134 2.41 17.79 12.85
C LEU A 134 1.93 19.09 13.48
N PHE A 135 0.77 19.56 13.03
CA PHE A 135 0.25 20.87 13.38
C PHE A 135 -1.23 20.86 13.73
N ILE A 136 -1.61 21.81 14.58
CA ILE A 136 -3.00 22.11 14.91
C ILE A 136 -3.50 23.17 13.93
N ASP A 137 -4.52 22.84 13.15
CA ASP A 137 -5.07 23.75 12.14
C ASP A 137 -6.12 24.69 12.76
N LEU A 138 -5.72 25.95 12.99
CA LEU A 138 -6.60 27.01 13.49
C LEU A 138 -7.19 27.88 12.36
N ASN A 139 -7.04 27.46 11.11
CA ASN A 139 -7.58 28.16 9.94
C ASN A 139 -8.01 27.17 8.84
N PRO A 140 -8.89 26.20 9.16
CA PRO A 140 -9.31 25.18 8.23
C PRO A 140 -10.01 25.78 7.01
N ASP A 141 -10.14 24.96 5.97
CA ASP A 141 -11.01 25.27 4.84
C ASP A 141 -12.46 24.88 5.19
N LYS A 142 -13.40 25.13 4.28
CA LYS A 142 -14.85 25.12 4.51
C LYS A 142 -15.44 23.82 5.07
N ASN A 143 -14.79 22.68 4.86
CA ASN A 143 -15.22 21.37 5.37
C ASN A 143 -14.44 20.94 6.60
N GLY A 144 -13.41 21.70 7.01
CA GLY A 144 -12.55 21.34 8.12
C GLY A 144 -13.02 21.83 9.46
N ARG A 145 -12.41 21.26 10.49
CA ARG A 145 -12.74 21.51 11.89
C ARG A 145 -11.65 22.35 12.52
N LEU A 146 -12.04 23.42 13.21
CA LEU A 146 -11.09 24.26 13.94
C LEU A 146 -10.40 23.42 15.03
N GLY A 147 -9.09 23.32 14.97
CA GLY A 147 -8.28 22.51 15.89
C GLY A 147 -8.09 21.06 15.47
N GLN A 148 -8.43 20.68 14.24
CA GLN A 148 -8.04 19.39 13.66
C GLN A 148 -6.52 19.25 13.61
N ILE A 149 -6.04 18.01 13.65
CA ILE A 149 -4.62 17.67 13.59
C ILE A 149 -4.29 17.22 12.18
N ALA A 150 -3.26 17.83 11.62
CA ALA A 150 -2.77 17.53 10.30
C ALA A 150 -1.26 17.43 10.31
N GLU A 151 -0.74 16.87 9.24
CA GLU A 151 0.68 16.66 9.04
C GLU A 151 1.08 17.16 7.66
N ILE A 152 2.28 17.70 7.58
CA ILE A 152 3.00 17.88 6.33
C ILE A 152 4.44 17.41 6.49
N ASP A 153 4.89 16.60 5.54
CA ASP A 153 6.29 16.18 5.41
C ASP A 153 6.90 16.78 4.16
N LEU A 154 7.89 17.66 4.34
CA LEU A 154 8.49 18.43 3.26
C LEU A 154 9.65 17.68 2.59
N LEU A 155 9.44 17.27 1.35
CA LEU A 155 10.52 16.78 0.49
C LEU A 155 11.26 17.96 -0.14
N LEU A 156 12.31 18.45 0.53
CA LEU A 156 13.03 19.66 0.13
C LEU A 156 13.67 19.60 -1.28
N HIS A 157 13.95 18.40 -1.80
CA HIS A 157 14.48 18.21 -3.15
C HIS A 157 13.38 18.21 -4.23
N SER A 158 12.13 18.00 -3.84
CA SER A 158 10.95 18.08 -4.71
C SER A 158 9.73 18.51 -3.88
N VAL A 159 9.57 19.81 -3.65
CA VAL A 159 8.46 20.31 -2.81
C VAL A 159 7.09 19.87 -3.33
N LYS A 160 6.96 19.60 -4.64
CA LYS A 160 5.73 19.06 -5.24
C LYS A 160 5.40 17.63 -4.83
N GLU A 161 6.39 16.87 -4.38
CA GLU A 161 6.23 15.51 -3.86
C GLU A 161 6.10 15.51 -2.33
N SER A 162 6.10 16.68 -1.68
CA SER A 162 5.83 16.74 -0.24
C SER A 162 4.45 16.15 0.05
N PHE A 163 4.29 15.61 1.24
CA PHE A 163 3.09 14.89 1.65
C PHE A 163 2.27 15.75 2.62
N MET A 164 0.94 15.74 2.49
CA MET A 164 -0.01 16.38 3.41
C MET A 164 -1.11 15.40 3.77
N ASP A 165 -1.46 15.33 5.05
CA ASP A 165 -2.52 14.44 5.52
C ASP A 165 -3.24 14.97 6.77
N ILE A 166 -4.46 14.48 7.01
CA ILE A 166 -5.20 14.71 8.24
C ILE A 166 -4.97 13.53 9.17
N GLN A 167 -4.44 13.83 10.35
CA GLN A 167 -4.17 12.82 11.37
C GLN A 167 -5.37 12.60 12.28
N ALA A 168 -6.12 13.65 12.63
CA ALA A 168 -7.28 13.52 13.49
C ALA A 168 -8.24 14.72 13.41
N SER A 169 -9.50 14.53 13.81
CA SER A 169 -10.51 15.60 13.79
C SER A 169 -10.32 16.62 14.93
N SER A 170 -9.54 16.27 15.96
CA SER A 170 -9.19 17.11 17.10
C SER A 170 -7.96 16.54 17.83
N LEU A 171 -7.35 17.32 18.73
CA LEU A 171 -6.28 16.81 19.59
C LEU A 171 -6.80 15.75 20.57
N GLU A 172 -8.07 15.83 20.99
CA GLU A 172 -8.69 14.78 21.80
C GLU A 172 -8.67 13.43 21.08
N ASP A 173 -9.15 13.39 19.83
CA ASP A 173 -9.18 12.16 19.03
C ASP A 173 -7.76 11.64 18.77
N TRP A 174 -6.81 12.52 18.42
CA TRP A 174 -5.42 12.13 18.20
C TRP A 174 -4.76 11.50 19.43
N LEU A 175 -5.04 12.05 20.62
CA LEU A 175 -4.54 11.49 21.88
C LEU A 175 -5.21 10.16 22.21
N GLU A 176 -6.51 10.00 21.94
CA GLU A 176 -7.24 8.75 22.16
C GLU A 176 -6.66 7.62 21.27
N ASP A 177 -6.47 7.88 19.98
CA ASP A 177 -5.89 6.93 19.03
C ASP A 177 -4.45 6.55 19.40
N LEU A 178 -3.64 7.53 19.85
CA LEU A 178 -2.27 7.29 20.28
C LEU A 178 -2.19 6.47 21.58
N ILE A 179 -3.08 6.74 22.54
CA ILE A 179 -3.18 5.94 23.77
C ILE A 179 -3.50 4.49 23.43
N GLU A 180 -4.54 4.26 22.62
CA GLU A 180 -4.93 2.90 22.19
C GLU A 180 -3.75 2.20 21.51
N SER A 181 -3.08 2.89 20.58
CA SER A 181 -1.93 2.34 19.84
C SER A 181 -0.76 1.95 20.75
N ILE A 182 -0.51 2.73 21.82
CA ILE A 182 0.51 2.39 22.83
C ILE A 182 0.08 1.18 23.66
N GLU A 183 -1.18 1.14 24.10
CA GLU A 183 -1.70 0.07 24.96
C GLU A 183 -1.74 -1.29 24.25
N VAL A 184 -2.01 -1.30 22.93
CA VAL A 184 -2.00 -2.53 22.12
C VAL A 184 -0.62 -2.88 21.54
N GLY A 185 0.37 -2.00 21.72
CA GLY A 185 1.76 -2.22 21.32
C GLY A 185 2.09 -1.95 19.85
N ILE A 186 1.20 -1.26 19.11
CA ILE A 186 1.50 -0.74 17.77
C ILE A 186 2.52 0.39 17.88
N VAL A 187 2.35 1.28 18.85
CA VAL A 187 3.33 2.32 19.17
C VAL A 187 4.07 1.89 20.44
N TYR A 188 5.40 1.81 20.40
CA TYR A 188 6.18 1.39 21.56
C TYR A 188 7.43 2.25 21.74
N TYR A 189 7.93 2.34 22.97
CA TYR A 189 9.17 3.07 23.25
C TYR A 189 10.38 2.22 22.86
N ASP A 190 11.19 2.73 21.94
CA ASP A 190 12.44 2.12 21.50
C ASP A 190 13.61 2.73 22.28
N GLU A 191 14.30 1.88 23.04
CA GLU A 191 15.44 2.25 23.89
C GLU A 191 16.72 2.56 23.10
N GLU A 192 16.86 2.10 21.85
CA GLU A 192 17.99 2.43 20.98
C GLU A 192 17.77 3.75 20.25
N ARG A 193 16.54 4.01 19.81
CA ARG A 193 16.14 5.25 19.13
C ARG A 193 15.81 6.39 20.08
N HIS A 194 15.59 6.09 21.37
CA HIS A 194 15.17 7.06 22.38
C HIS A 194 13.89 7.80 21.97
N SER A 195 12.89 7.08 21.45
CA SER A 195 11.64 7.64 20.91
C SER A 195 10.50 6.63 21.02
N LEU A 196 9.24 7.09 21.07
CA LEU A 196 8.16 6.21 20.60
C LEU A 196 8.37 5.96 19.11
N VAL A 197 8.10 4.74 18.70
CA VAL A 197 8.17 4.27 17.33
C VAL A 197 6.82 3.68 17.01
N ASP A 198 6.21 4.15 15.93
CA ASP A 198 5.04 3.48 15.37
C ASP A 198 5.52 2.28 14.54
N SER A 199 5.19 1.06 14.99
CA SER A 199 5.57 -0.17 14.30
C SER A 199 5.00 -0.25 12.89
N SER A 200 3.90 0.47 12.59
CA SER A 200 3.36 0.56 11.24
C SER A 200 4.25 1.39 10.31
N LEU A 201 5.10 2.27 10.85
CA LEU A 201 6.07 3.08 10.12
C LEU A 201 7.47 2.46 10.09
N TYR A 202 7.80 1.63 11.09
CA TYR A 202 9.10 0.96 11.22
C TYR A 202 8.91 -0.52 11.42
N VAL A 203 8.73 -1.20 10.30
CA VAL A 203 8.95 -2.64 10.21
C VAL A 203 10.46 -2.87 10.28
N GLU A 204 11.02 -2.84 11.49
CA GLU A 204 12.34 -3.44 11.69
C GLU A 204 12.19 -4.96 11.69
N ASP A 205 12.90 -5.58 10.75
CA ASP A 205 13.16 -7.01 10.57
C ASP A 205 13.58 -7.69 11.89
N GLY A 206 12.62 -7.96 12.76
CA GLY A 206 12.81 -8.62 14.05
C GLY A 206 12.95 -10.14 13.90
N LEU A 207 14.05 -10.59 13.27
CA LEU A 207 14.79 -11.85 13.46
C LEU A 207 15.64 -12.19 12.21
N GLY A 208 16.69 -11.42 11.96
CA GLY A 208 18.00 -11.99 11.62
C GLY A 208 18.25 -12.63 10.25
N ILE A 209 17.43 -12.38 9.23
CA ILE A 209 17.68 -12.33 7.77
C ILE A 209 16.35 -11.75 7.23
N PRO A 210 16.31 -10.63 6.46
CA PRO A 210 15.09 -10.28 5.74
C PRO A 210 14.72 -11.53 4.96
N ASN A 211 13.55 -12.11 5.20
CA ASN A 211 13.19 -13.35 4.53
C ASN A 211 13.01 -12.99 3.04
N PHE A 212 14.09 -13.02 2.27
CA PHE A 212 14.12 -12.90 0.82
C PHE A 212 13.45 -14.11 0.15
N PHE A 213 13.03 -15.09 0.96
CA PHE A 213 12.50 -16.34 0.52
C PHE A 213 11.02 -16.51 0.86
N ALA A 214 10.30 -17.20 0.00
CA ALA A 214 8.94 -17.66 0.27
C ALA A 214 8.88 -18.47 1.57
N PRO A 215 7.70 -18.54 2.23
CA PRO A 215 7.50 -19.49 3.31
C PRO A 215 7.76 -20.93 2.84
N GLU A 216 8.14 -21.80 3.78
CA GLU A 216 8.16 -23.24 3.53
C GLU A 216 6.73 -23.76 3.34
N PRO A 217 6.51 -24.77 2.48
CA PRO A 217 5.18 -25.33 2.27
C PRO A 217 4.68 -26.06 3.51
N ASP A 218 3.39 -25.95 3.80
CA ASP A 218 2.74 -26.70 4.89
C ASP A 218 2.79 -28.20 4.64
N TYR A 219 2.59 -28.60 3.38
CA TYR A 219 2.74 -29.96 2.93
C TYR A 219 2.97 -30.04 1.41
N ILE A 220 3.37 -31.22 0.96
CA ILE A 220 3.47 -31.56 -0.47
C ILE A 220 2.31 -32.50 -0.81
N SER A 221 1.54 -32.16 -1.83
CA SER A 221 0.40 -32.96 -2.29
C SER A 221 0.86 -34.30 -2.89
N GLU A 222 -0.05 -35.27 -3.07
CA GLU A 222 0.29 -36.57 -3.68
C GLU A 222 0.86 -36.43 -5.10
N GLY A 223 0.36 -35.44 -5.86
CA GLY A 223 0.83 -35.04 -7.17
C GLY A 223 2.12 -34.21 -7.18
N GLY A 224 2.72 -33.95 -6.02
CA GLY A 224 4.00 -33.26 -5.88
C GLY A 224 3.92 -31.73 -5.85
N SER A 225 2.74 -31.13 -5.67
CA SER A 225 2.61 -29.67 -5.53
C SER A 225 2.95 -29.24 -4.10
N ASN A 226 3.75 -28.20 -3.94
CA ASN A 226 3.86 -27.49 -2.67
C ASN A 226 2.54 -26.79 -2.36
N VAL A 227 2.00 -27.01 -1.15
CA VAL A 227 0.75 -26.39 -0.69
C VAL A 227 1.04 -25.44 0.46
N TYR A 228 0.46 -24.25 0.37
CA TYR A 228 0.64 -23.14 1.29
C TYR A 228 -0.71 -22.67 1.82
N HIS A 229 -0.79 -22.40 3.11
CA HIS A 229 -1.91 -21.75 3.78
C HIS A 229 -1.50 -20.36 4.23
N TYR A 230 -2.07 -19.35 3.58
CA TYR A 230 -1.84 -17.96 3.93
C TYR A 230 -2.90 -17.48 4.91
N SER A 231 -2.45 -16.81 5.96
CA SER A 231 -3.27 -16.20 7.01
C SER A 231 -2.77 -14.79 7.30
N ASP A 232 -3.44 -14.09 8.22
CA ASP A 232 -3.02 -12.75 8.63
C ASP A 232 -1.60 -12.73 9.22
N GLU A 233 -1.13 -13.87 9.76
CA GLU A 233 0.25 -14.02 10.26
C GLU A 233 1.30 -13.99 9.14
N ASN A 234 0.90 -14.21 7.89
CA ASN A 234 1.78 -14.21 6.73
C ASN A 234 1.78 -12.87 5.98
N LEU A 235 0.93 -11.92 6.37
CA LEU A 235 0.83 -10.63 5.74
C LEU A 235 2.14 -9.87 5.93
N SER A 236 2.65 -9.32 4.83
CA SER A 236 3.56 -8.18 4.85
C SER A 236 2.83 -7.00 5.47
N ASP A 237 3.58 -6.15 6.14
CA ASP A 237 3.08 -4.85 6.55
C ASP A 237 2.69 -4.05 5.32
N TRP A 238 1.62 -3.29 5.46
CA TRP A 238 1.16 -2.40 4.42
C TRP A 238 2.24 -1.35 4.14
N VAL A 239 2.62 -1.21 2.88
CA VAL A 239 3.59 -0.21 2.42
C VAL A 239 3.06 0.48 1.16
N ILE A 240 3.25 1.79 1.10
CA ILE A 240 3.13 2.53 -0.16
C ILE A 240 4.39 2.24 -0.97
N PRO A 241 4.27 1.76 -2.22
CA PRO A 241 5.45 1.44 -3.02
C PRO A 241 6.31 2.70 -3.28
N ASP A 242 7.61 2.58 -3.06
CA ASP A 242 8.61 3.63 -3.28
C ASP A 242 9.05 3.78 -4.74
N ARG A 243 8.57 2.88 -5.60
CA ARG A 243 8.77 2.89 -7.05
C ARG A 243 7.51 2.37 -7.73
N GLU A 244 7.26 2.85 -8.94
CA GLU A 244 6.13 2.45 -9.76
C GLU A 244 6.54 2.41 -11.23
N ASN A 245 5.89 1.53 -12.00
CA ASN A 245 6.01 1.45 -13.46
C ASN A 245 7.46 1.25 -13.95
N VAL A 246 8.28 0.50 -13.20
CA VAL A 246 9.72 0.31 -13.45
C VAL A 246 9.97 -0.25 -14.85
N TYR A 247 9.20 -1.27 -15.24
CA TYR A 247 9.33 -1.95 -16.54
C TYR A 247 8.14 -1.70 -17.48
N CYS A 248 7.25 -0.76 -17.14
CA CYS A 248 5.97 -0.56 -17.83
C CYS A 248 6.15 -0.30 -19.32
N ASP A 249 7.07 0.59 -19.71
CA ASP A 249 7.35 0.91 -21.12
C ASP A 249 7.83 -0.31 -21.91
N GLU A 250 8.73 -1.12 -21.34
CA GLU A 250 9.28 -2.31 -21.98
C GLU A 250 8.24 -3.42 -22.12
N ILE A 251 7.42 -3.61 -21.08
CA ILE A 251 6.29 -4.56 -21.08
C ILE A 251 5.27 -4.13 -22.15
N CYS A 252 4.85 -2.87 -22.16
CA CYS A 252 3.89 -2.35 -23.14
C CYS A 252 4.41 -2.51 -24.57
N ALA A 253 5.69 -2.21 -24.81
CA ALA A 253 6.31 -2.41 -26.12
C ALA A 253 6.35 -3.90 -26.53
N HIS A 254 6.59 -4.81 -25.59
CA HIS A 254 6.53 -6.25 -25.82
C HIS A 254 5.12 -6.70 -26.21
N PHE A 255 4.09 -6.28 -25.47
CA PHE A 255 2.69 -6.57 -25.80
C PHE A 255 2.26 -5.97 -27.14
N GLU A 256 2.64 -4.72 -27.44
CA GLU A 256 2.32 -4.08 -28.73
C GLU A 256 2.96 -4.84 -29.90
N ARG A 257 4.18 -5.33 -29.72
CA ARG A 257 4.92 -6.08 -30.76
C ARG A 257 4.26 -7.41 -31.11
N TYR A 258 3.78 -8.17 -30.12
CA TYR A 258 3.30 -9.54 -30.31
C TYR A 258 1.77 -9.66 -30.40
N ILE A 259 1.05 -8.85 -29.63
CA ILE A 259 -0.40 -8.96 -29.48
C ILE A 259 -1.11 -7.82 -30.20
N GLY A 260 -0.81 -6.57 -29.82
CA GLY A 260 -1.43 -5.41 -30.43
C GLY A 260 -1.40 -4.18 -29.54
N LYS A 261 -1.80 -3.04 -30.12
CA LYS A 261 -1.80 -1.76 -29.42
C LYS A 261 -2.85 -1.72 -28.31
N GLU A 262 -2.48 -1.13 -27.19
CA GLU A 262 -3.38 -0.83 -26.08
C GLU A 262 -4.52 0.13 -26.48
N GLU A 263 -5.74 -0.21 -26.04
CA GLU A 263 -6.96 0.60 -26.14
C GLU A 263 -7.15 1.47 -24.88
N GLY A 264 -6.76 0.99 -23.69
CA GLY A 264 -6.74 1.77 -22.45
C GLY A 264 -6.15 1.04 -21.24
N VAL A 265 -6.13 1.73 -20.10
CA VAL A 265 -5.58 1.23 -18.81
C VAL A 265 -6.56 1.43 -17.67
N PHE A 266 -6.77 0.38 -16.88
CA PHE A 266 -7.47 0.42 -15.59
C PHE A 266 -6.47 0.65 -14.46
N ARG A 267 -6.24 1.92 -14.13
CA ARG A 267 -5.19 2.32 -13.18
C ARG A 267 -5.41 1.80 -11.77
N ASP A 268 -4.32 1.58 -11.04
CA ASP A 268 -4.36 1.51 -9.59
C ASP A 268 -4.61 2.89 -9.01
N LEU A 269 -5.69 3.04 -8.26
CA LEU A 269 -6.04 4.31 -7.61
C LEU A 269 -5.60 4.34 -6.15
N LYS A 270 -5.25 3.17 -5.60
CA LYS A 270 -4.87 3.01 -4.21
C LYS A 270 -3.85 1.87 -4.13
N PRO A 271 -2.58 2.14 -4.51
CA PRO A 271 -1.55 1.12 -4.50
C PRO A 271 -1.29 0.66 -3.07
N GLU A 272 -1.23 -0.65 -2.89
CA GLU A 272 -0.93 -1.31 -1.62
C GLU A 272 0.12 -2.39 -1.93
N TYR A 273 1.26 -2.37 -1.24
CA TYR A 273 2.45 -3.21 -1.48
C TYR A 273 3.16 -2.92 -2.81
N VAL A 274 2.40 -2.77 -3.89
CA VAL A 274 2.85 -2.55 -5.26
C VAL A 274 1.76 -1.84 -6.05
N HIS A 275 2.17 -1.00 -7.01
CA HIS A 275 1.26 -0.31 -7.94
C HIS A 275 0.85 -1.25 -9.07
N ILE A 276 -0.44 -1.59 -9.22
CA ILE A 276 -0.92 -2.52 -10.26
C ILE A 276 -1.89 -1.86 -11.23
N ASP A 277 -1.38 -1.58 -12.43
CA ASP A 277 -2.19 -1.19 -13.58
C ASP A 277 -2.61 -2.42 -14.39
N VAL A 278 -3.80 -2.37 -14.98
CA VAL A 278 -4.27 -3.40 -15.92
C VAL A 278 -4.52 -2.77 -17.28
N HIS A 279 -3.68 -3.10 -18.24
CA HIS A 279 -3.76 -2.64 -19.62
C HIS A 279 -4.73 -3.50 -20.42
N TRP A 280 -5.39 -2.90 -21.41
CA TRP A 280 -6.39 -3.54 -22.24
C TRP A 280 -6.07 -3.39 -23.72
N ILE A 281 -6.01 -4.50 -24.43
CA ILE A 281 -5.97 -4.59 -25.90
C ILE A 281 -7.34 -5.08 -26.39
N ALA A 282 -7.98 -4.28 -27.25
CA ALA A 282 -9.29 -4.59 -27.80
C ALA A 282 -9.24 -5.69 -28.88
N PRO A 283 -10.34 -6.44 -29.10
CA PRO A 283 -10.45 -7.44 -30.14
C PRO A 283 -10.22 -6.84 -31.54
N THR A 284 -9.62 -7.65 -32.40
CA THR A 284 -9.48 -7.37 -33.83
C THR A 284 -10.00 -8.54 -34.65
N PRO A 285 -10.25 -8.38 -35.97
CA PRO A 285 -10.66 -9.50 -36.81
C PRO A 285 -9.70 -10.70 -36.80
N ASP A 286 -8.40 -10.46 -36.59
CA ASP A 286 -7.37 -11.50 -36.53
C ASP A 286 -7.22 -12.11 -35.11
N ARG A 287 -7.55 -11.34 -34.07
CA ARG A 287 -7.58 -11.75 -32.66
C ARG A 287 -8.94 -11.39 -32.04
N PRO A 288 -10.00 -12.20 -32.25
CA PRO A 288 -11.36 -11.89 -31.81
C PRO A 288 -11.56 -12.21 -30.32
N TYR A 289 -10.76 -11.56 -29.47
CA TYR A 289 -10.79 -11.66 -28.02
C TYR A 289 -10.05 -10.46 -27.43
N HIS A 290 -10.42 -10.06 -26.21
CA HIS A 290 -9.70 -9.05 -25.45
C HIS A 290 -8.48 -9.69 -24.80
N VAL A 291 -7.40 -8.91 -24.68
CA VAL A 291 -6.26 -9.25 -23.83
C VAL A 291 -6.15 -8.20 -22.76
N LEU A 292 -6.10 -8.63 -21.50
CA LEU A 292 -5.75 -7.77 -20.38
C LEU A 292 -4.42 -8.25 -19.80
N PHE A 293 -3.55 -7.32 -19.40
CA PHE A 293 -2.28 -7.66 -18.76
C PHE A 293 -1.93 -6.67 -17.67
N THR A 294 -1.22 -7.14 -16.65
CA THR A 294 -0.75 -6.27 -15.57
C THR A 294 0.57 -5.59 -15.95
N THR A 295 0.77 -4.41 -15.39
CA THR A 295 2.10 -3.85 -15.15
C THR A 295 2.22 -3.51 -13.68
N GLY A 296 3.46 -3.57 -13.18
CA GLY A 296 3.83 -3.17 -11.83
C GLY A 296 3.98 -4.35 -10.87
N MET A 297 3.41 -5.53 -11.15
CA MET A 297 3.72 -6.75 -10.38
C MET A 297 5.22 -7.02 -10.35
N SER A 298 5.90 -6.69 -11.46
CA SER A 298 7.34 -6.82 -11.66
C SER A 298 8.17 -5.63 -11.15
N ASP A 299 7.58 -4.60 -10.55
CA ASP A 299 8.35 -3.46 -10.00
C ASP A 299 9.30 -3.91 -8.86
N TYR A 300 8.90 -4.97 -8.14
CA TYR A 300 9.72 -5.64 -7.14
C TYR A 300 9.89 -7.12 -7.47
N PRO A 301 11.02 -7.74 -7.08
CA PRO A 301 11.15 -9.19 -7.16
C PRO A 301 10.18 -9.87 -6.19
N MET A 302 9.60 -10.99 -6.59
CA MET A 302 8.85 -11.89 -5.72
C MET A 302 9.78 -12.62 -4.74
N TYR A 303 9.19 -13.19 -3.70
CA TYR A 303 9.90 -13.95 -2.67
C TYR A 303 9.97 -15.43 -3.07
N LEU A 304 11.14 -15.90 -3.50
CA LEU A 304 11.30 -17.26 -4.07
C LEU A 304 11.68 -18.31 -3.01
N PRO A 305 11.41 -19.60 -3.20
CA PRO A 305 11.91 -20.62 -2.29
C PRO A 305 13.43 -20.64 -2.22
N GLN A 306 14.00 -20.89 -1.03
CA GLN A 306 15.47 -20.84 -0.81
C GLN A 306 16.27 -21.78 -1.74
N ASN A 307 15.68 -22.92 -2.11
CA ASN A 307 16.34 -23.97 -2.87
C ASN A 307 15.91 -24.01 -4.35
N LEU A 308 15.32 -22.93 -4.87
CA LEU A 308 14.93 -22.86 -6.28
C LEU A 308 16.17 -22.87 -7.19
N GLU A 309 16.14 -23.71 -8.22
CA GLU A 309 17.15 -23.70 -9.28
C GLU A 309 16.94 -22.45 -10.14
N ASP A 310 18.00 -21.67 -10.36
CA ASP A 310 18.00 -20.44 -11.18
C ASP A 310 16.95 -19.38 -10.77
N PRO A 311 17.04 -18.79 -9.55
CA PRO A 311 16.04 -17.86 -9.02
C PRO A 311 15.78 -16.63 -9.91
N ASN A 312 16.79 -16.12 -10.61
CA ASN A 312 16.65 -14.96 -11.50
C ASN A 312 15.63 -15.18 -12.63
N ASP A 313 15.38 -16.44 -13.02
CA ASP A 313 14.42 -16.77 -14.08
C ASP A 313 12.97 -16.72 -13.61
N TYR A 314 12.73 -16.58 -12.29
CA TYR A 314 11.41 -16.64 -11.65
C TYR A 314 11.10 -15.44 -10.77
N SER A 315 12.06 -14.55 -10.52
CA SER A 315 11.90 -13.41 -9.60
C SER A 315 10.84 -12.41 -10.05
N TYR A 316 10.54 -12.33 -11.35
CA TYR A 316 9.63 -11.32 -11.89
C TYR A 316 8.60 -11.94 -12.82
N ALA A 317 7.37 -11.46 -12.70
CA ALA A 317 6.26 -11.90 -13.54
C ALA A 317 5.24 -10.78 -13.73
N GLU A 318 4.45 -10.91 -14.78
CA GLU A 318 3.20 -10.19 -14.99
C GLU A 318 2.09 -11.19 -15.34
N LEU A 319 0.85 -10.85 -15.01
CA LEU A 319 -0.33 -11.67 -15.23
C LEU A 319 -1.09 -11.18 -16.46
N MET A 320 -1.78 -12.09 -17.13
CA MET A 320 -2.66 -11.77 -18.24
C MET A 320 -3.91 -12.64 -18.29
N VAL A 321 -4.94 -12.15 -18.99
CA VAL A 321 -6.14 -12.92 -19.32
C VAL A 321 -6.57 -12.69 -20.75
N TYR A 322 -7.19 -13.71 -21.34
CA TYR A 322 -7.84 -13.66 -22.63
C TYR A 322 -9.35 -13.78 -22.42
N LEU A 323 -10.11 -12.76 -22.83
CA LEU A 323 -11.57 -12.73 -22.67
C LEU A 323 -12.26 -12.78 -24.04
N PRO A 324 -13.41 -13.47 -24.19
CA PRO A 324 -14.18 -13.50 -25.44
C PRO A 324 -14.50 -12.11 -25.99
N GLU A 325 -14.61 -11.96 -27.32
CA GLU A 325 -14.94 -10.68 -28.00
C GLU A 325 -16.22 -10.00 -27.49
N ASP A 326 -17.18 -10.78 -26.96
CA ASP A 326 -18.43 -10.28 -26.42
C ASP A 326 -18.38 -9.96 -24.92
N TRP A 327 -17.21 -10.10 -24.27
CA TRP A 327 -17.03 -9.71 -22.88
C TRP A 327 -17.19 -8.20 -22.72
N LYS A 328 -17.96 -7.79 -21.71
CA LYS A 328 -18.25 -6.38 -21.48
C LYS A 328 -17.10 -5.74 -20.69
N ILE A 329 -16.43 -4.78 -21.29
CA ILE A 329 -15.30 -4.05 -20.70
C ILE A 329 -15.63 -2.56 -20.59
N GLY A 330 -15.30 -1.96 -19.44
CA GLY A 330 -15.46 -0.54 -19.16
C GLY A 330 -16.22 -0.28 -17.86
N ASP A 331 -16.10 0.94 -17.33
CA ASP A 331 -16.56 1.31 -15.99
C ASP A 331 -18.04 0.96 -15.72
N GLU A 332 -18.94 1.30 -16.64
CA GLU A 332 -20.37 0.98 -16.50
C GLU A 332 -20.64 -0.55 -16.48
N ALA A 333 -19.88 -1.33 -17.25
CA ALA A 333 -20.03 -2.78 -17.29
C ALA A 333 -19.49 -3.46 -16.04
N PHE A 334 -18.46 -2.87 -15.44
CA PHE A 334 -17.79 -3.37 -14.24
C PHE A 334 -18.53 -3.11 -12.94
N GLU A 335 -19.61 -2.32 -12.96
CA GLU A 335 -20.58 -2.30 -11.85
C GLU A 335 -21.19 -3.70 -11.57
N ASP A 336 -21.24 -4.57 -12.58
CA ASP A 336 -21.59 -5.98 -12.43
C ASP A 336 -20.32 -6.83 -12.26
N PHE A 337 -20.20 -7.45 -11.07
CA PHE A 337 -19.06 -8.30 -10.72
C PHE A 337 -18.86 -9.46 -11.71
N ASN A 338 -19.91 -9.92 -12.41
CA ASN A 338 -19.79 -10.96 -13.43
C ASN A 338 -18.93 -10.54 -14.63
N ASN A 339 -18.79 -9.24 -14.89
CA ASN A 339 -17.89 -8.70 -15.91
C ASN A 339 -16.54 -8.26 -15.32
N TYR A 340 -16.50 -7.91 -14.03
CA TYR A 340 -15.33 -7.33 -13.36
C TYR A 340 -14.37 -8.35 -12.72
N TRP A 341 -14.85 -9.55 -12.38
CA TRP A 341 -14.04 -10.54 -11.67
C TRP A 341 -12.65 -10.81 -12.31
N PRO A 342 -12.45 -10.81 -13.64
CA PRO A 342 -11.11 -11.03 -14.20
C PRO A 342 -10.12 -9.96 -13.73
N ILE A 343 -10.51 -8.68 -13.76
CA ILE A 343 -9.67 -7.56 -13.32
C ILE A 343 -9.46 -7.61 -11.80
N TYR A 344 -10.51 -7.93 -11.04
CA TYR A 344 -10.41 -8.11 -9.59
C TYR A 344 -9.33 -9.15 -9.24
N PHE A 345 -9.40 -10.34 -9.84
CA PHE A 345 -8.45 -11.41 -9.56
C PHE A 345 -7.05 -11.12 -10.12
N MET A 346 -6.91 -10.43 -11.26
CA MET A 346 -5.61 -9.96 -11.74
C MET A 346 -4.93 -9.06 -10.73
N LYS A 347 -5.63 -8.03 -10.23
CA LYS A 347 -5.07 -7.09 -9.24
C LYS A 347 -4.78 -7.79 -7.91
N MET A 348 -5.69 -8.66 -7.45
CA MET A 348 -5.49 -9.45 -6.23
C MET A 348 -4.26 -10.36 -6.34
N LEU A 349 -4.14 -11.13 -7.43
CA LEU A 349 -3.03 -12.07 -7.63
C LEU A 349 -1.70 -11.34 -7.87
N ALA A 350 -1.70 -10.19 -8.56
CA ALA A 350 -0.49 -9.42 -8.80
C ALA A 350 0.11 -8.83 -7.51
N ARG A 351 -0.73 -8.46 -6.53
CA ARG A 351 -0.27 -8.01 -5.20
C ARG A 351 0.14 -9.16 -4.29
N PHE A 352 -0.41 -10.35 -4.50
CA PHE A 352 -0.28 -11.49 -3.60
C PHE A 352 1.17 -11.89 -3.25
N PRO A 353 2.13 -11.95 -4.20
CA PRO A 353 3.54 -12.21 -3.87
C PRO A 353 4.13 -11.22 -2.87
N HIS A 354 3.76 -9.95 -3.00
CA HIS A 354 4.27 -8.86 -2.17
C HIS A 354 3.52 -8.79 -0.83
N GLN A 355 2.22 -9.04 -0.87
CA GLN A 355 1.35 -9.06 0.31
C GLN A 355 1.66 -10.24 1.24
N TYR A 356 2.02 -11.42 0.73
CA TYR A 356 2.21 -12.63 1.55
C TYR A 356 3.65 -13.16 1.57
N LYS A 357 4.61 -12.34 1.11
CA LYS A 357 6.02 -12.70 0.97
C LYS A 357 6.19 -14.04 0.26
N THR A 358 5.57 -14.18 -0.91
CA THR A 358 5.56 -15.43 -1.70
C THR A 358 5.88 -15.16 -3.17
N TRP A 359 5.66 -16.15 -4.03
CA TRP A 359 5.89 -16.10 -5.46
C TRP A 359 4.75 -16.75 -6.24
N MET A 360 4.68 -16.38 -7.51
CA MET A 360 3.77 -16.98 -8.48
C MET A 360 4.56 -17.51 -9.67
N GLY A 361 4.15 -18.67 -10.14
CA GLY A 361 4.84 -19.35 -11.23
C GLY A 361 3.93 -20.30 -11.99
N GLU A 362 4.49 -20.89 -13.03
CA GLU A 362 3.84 -21.92 -13.83
C GLU A 362 3.31 -23.07 -12.97
N GLY A 363 2.06 -23.43 -13.19
CA GLY A 363 1.39 -24.49 -12.46
C GLY A 363 0.88 -24.08 -11.08
N HIS A 364 1.03 -22.83 -10.63
CA HIS A 364 0.41 -22.42 -9.37
C HIS A 364 -1.12 -22.40 -9.49
N THR A 365 -1.79 -22.87 -8.44
CA THR A 365 -3.26 -22.91 -8.35
C THR A 365 -3.70 -22.19 -7.09
N ILE A 366 -4.55 -21.16 -7.24
CA ILE A 366 -5.03 -20.32 -6.16
C ILE A 366 -6.56 -20.49 -6.05
N PRO A 367 -7.06 -21.21 -5.03
CA PRO A 367 -8.50 -21.36 -4.82
C PRO A 367 -9.14 -20.04 -4.38
N ASN A 368 -10.41 -19.83 -4.74
CA ASN A 368 -11.19 -18.69 -4.30
C ASN A 368 -11.62 -18.87 -2.83
N GLY A 369 -10.72 -18.51 -1.92
CA GLY A 369 -10.83 -18.79 -0.49
C GLY A 369 -10.63 -20.27 -0.16
N ASN A 370 -10.68 -20.58 1.15
CA ASN A 370 -10.41 -21.93 1.66
C ASN A 370 -11.35 -23.01 1.11
N ASP A 371 -12.60 -22.64 0.79
CA ASP A 371 -13.60 -23.56 0.28
C ASP A 371 -13.61 -23.67 -1.25
N ALA A 372 -12.70 -22.97 -1.94
CA ALA A 372 -12.67 -22.85 -3.40
C ALA A 372 -14.07 -22.49 -3.95
N ALA A 373 -14.63 -21.40 -3.44
CA ALA A 373 -16.00 -20.99 -3.71
C ALA A 373 -16.18 -20.58 -5.19
N PRO A 374 -17.38 -20.74 -5.77
CA PRO A 374 -17.65 -20.33 -7.14
C PRO A 374 -17.26 -18.86 -7.41
N ILE A 375 -16.56 -18.63 -8.53
CA ILE A 375 -16.14 -17.31 -8.99
C ILE A 375 -17.31 -16.67 -9.75
N ALA A 376 -17.87 -15.61 -9.18
CA ALA A 376 -18.98 -14.84 -9.77
C ALA A 376 -20.17 -15.75 -10.15
N ASN A 377 -20.59 -15.72 -11.40
CA ASN A 377 -21.67 -16.55 -11.96
C ASN A 377 -21.18 -17.84 -12.64
N THR A 378 -19.95 -18.28 -12.34
CA THR A 378 -19.36 -19.51 -12.89
C THR A 378 -19.28 -20.59 -11.82
N ASP A 379 -19.02 -21.83 -12.24
CA ASP A 379 -18.75 -22.96 -11.35
C ASP A 379 -17.24 -23.19 -11.15
N PHE A 380 -16.38 -22.28 -11.62
CA PHE A 380 -14.95 -22.32 -11.35
C PHE A 380 -14.69 -21.92 -9.90
N GLY A 381 -13.80 -22.62 -9.21
CA GLY A 381 -13.45 -22.30 -7.82
C GLY A 381 -11.96 -22.06 -7.60
N CYS A 382 -11.14 -22.12 -8.65
CA CYS A 382 -9.70 -21.94 -8.56
C CYS A 382 -9.13 -21.27 -9.82
N LEU A 383 -8.01 -20.58 -9.67
CA LEU A 383 -7.25 -19.94 -10.75
C LEU A 383 -5.90 -20.63 -10.92
N LEU A 384 -5.64 -21.15 -12.11
CA LEU A 384 -4.37 -21.76 -12.52
C LEU A 384 -3.52 -20.76 -13.30
N LEU A 385 -2.21 -20.71 -13.04
CA LEU A 385 -1.26 -19.91 -13.78
C LEU A 385 -0.47 -20.78 -14.75
N LEU A 386 -0.46 -20.44 -16.04
CA LEU A 386 0.39 -21.06 -17.05
C LEU A 386 0.92 -19.99 -18.01
N PRO A 387 2.14 -20.14 -18.57
CA PRO A 387 2.50 -19.38 -19.76
C PRO A 387 1.45 -19.58 -20.86
N PRO A 388 1.18 -18.57 -21.71
CA PRO A 388 0.13 -18.65 -22.74
C PRO A 388 0.53 -19.51 -23.95
N TYR A 389 0.88 -20.77 -23.69
CA TYR A 389 1.40 -21.74 -24.65
C TYR A 389 0.50 -21.99 -25.87
N THR A 390 -0.83 -21.86 -25.75
CA THR A 390 -1.74 -22.12 -26.88
C THR A 390 -2.13 -20.87 -27.66
N MET A 391 -1.84 -19.69 -27.11
CA MET A 391 -2.21 -18.40 -27.68
C MET A 391 -1.01 -17.67 -28.30
N GLU A 392 0.19 -17.82 -27.73
CA GLU A 392 1.38 -17.07 -28.15
C GLU A 392 2.61 -17.96 -28.38
N ASP A 393 3.52 -17.46 -29.21
CA ASP A 393 4.79 -18.11 -29.52
C ASP A 393 5.80 -17.98 -28.36
N LYS A 394 6.84 -18.83 -28.38
CA LYS A 394 7.89 -18.86 -27.34
C LYS A 394 8.58 -17.52 -27.09
N ASP A 395 8.73 -16.71 -28.14
CA ASP A 395 9.40 -15.41 -28.07
C ASP A 395 8.57 -14.36 -27.29
N PHE A 396 7.27 -14.63 -27.05
CA PHE A 396 6.42 -13.79 -26.22
C PHE A 396 6.49 -14.15 -24.73
N LEU A 397 6.72 -15.42 -24.38
CA LEU A 397 6.49 -15.94 -23.02
C LEU A 397 7.35 -15.27 -21.93
N LYS A 398 8.47 -14.65 -22.32
CA LYS A 398 9.37 -13.91 -21.43
C LYS A 398 9.87 -12.64 -22.11
N LEU A 399 10.12 -11.61 -21.30
CA LEU A 399 10.81 -10.39 -21.69
C LEU A 399 12.13 -10.30 -20.92
N THR A 400 13.24 -10.03 -21.62
CA THR A 400 14.50 -9.60 -20.98
C THR A 400 14.62 -8.10 -21.15
N THR A 401 14.63 -7.39 -20.03
CA THR A 401 14.67 -5.93 -19.98
C THR A 401 16.08 -5.38 -20.24
N GLU A 402 16.20 -4.06 -20.43
CA GLU A 402 17.49 -3.40 -20.69
C GLU A 402 18.52 -3.60 -19.57
N ASP A 403 18.08 -3.70 -18.32
CA ASP A 403 18.93 -3.96 -17.15
C ASP A 403 19.27 -5.45 -16.94
N GLY A 404 18.72 -6.33 -17.79
CA GLY A 404 18.96 -7.78 -17.76
C GLY A 404 17.97 -8.57 -16.90
N THR A 405 16.96 -7.93 -16.32
CA THR A 405 15.87 -8.60 -15.60
C THR A 405 15.03 -9.44 -16.56
N THR A 406 14.60 -10.63 -16.12
CA THR A 406 13.72 -11.51 -16.90
C THR A 406 12.32 -11.53 -16.30
N ILE A 407 11.33 -11.08 -17.07
CA ILE A 407 9.92 -11.02 -16.68
C ILE A 407 9.17 -12.14 -17.40
N ASN A 408 8.47 -12.99 -16.64
CA ASN A 408 7.64 -14.06 -17.18
C ASN A 408 6.18 -13.61 -17.34
N PHE A 409 5.49 -14.05 -18.38
CA PHE A 409 4.06 -13.75 -18.56
C PHE A 409 3.22 -14.99 -18.29
N TYR A 410 2.29 -14.90 -17.32
CA TYR A 410 1.41 -16.00 -16.95
C TYR A 410 -0.06 -15.65 -17.23
N ALA A 411 -0.71 -16.48 -18.04
CA ALA A 411 -2.14 -16.44 -18.22
C ALA A 411 -2.85 -17.02 -17.00
N ILE A 412 -3.89 -16.32 -16.52
CA ILE A 412 -4.80 -16.80 -15.48
C ILE A 412 -5.91 -17.62 -16.14
N ILE A 413 -6.01 -18.89 -15.78
CA ILE A 413 -6.97 -19.85 -16.32
C ILE A 413 -7.90 -20.29 -15.20
N PRO A 414 -9.20 -19.96 -15.23
CA PRO A 414 -10.13 -20.43 -14.21
C PRO A 414 -10.43 -21.92 -14.40
N ILE A 415 -10.35 -22.67 -13.31
CA ILE A 415 -10.53 -24.13 -13.26
C ILE A 415 -11.56 -24.56 -12.22
N TYR A 416 -12.16 -25.71 -12.47
CA TYR A 416 -13.08 -26.34 -11.52
C TYR A 416 -12.31 -26.93 -10.33
N ASN A 417 -13.00 -27.12 -9.21
CA ASN A 417 -12.39 -27.72 -8.02
C ASN A 417 -11.89 -29.14 -8.30
N GLU A 418 -12.64 -29.93 -9.07
CA GLU A 418 -12.24 -31.29 -9.46
C GLU A 418 -11.03 -31.29 -10.40
N GLU A 419 -10.83 -30.24 -11.20
CA GLU A 419 -9.63 -30.08 -12.03
C GLU A 419 -8.40 -29.73 -11.18
N MET A 420 -8.57 -28.86 -10.17
CA MET A 420 -7.54 -28.61 -9.17
C MET A 420 -7.20 -29.88 -8.38
N GLU A 421 -8.19 -30.68 -7.99
CA GLU A 421 -7.99 -31.98 -7.33
C GLU A 421 -7.18 -32.94 -8.18
N VAL A 422 -7.45 -33.04 -9.49
CA VAL A 422 -6.63 -33.85 -10.41
C VAL A 422 -5.16 -33.43 -10.35
N LYS A 423 -4.88 -32.13 -10.33
CA LYS A 423 -3.52 -31.62 -10.19
C LYS A 423 -2.91 -31.95 -8.83
N LEU A 424 -3.65 -31.75 -7.73
CA LEU A 424 -3.16 -32.01 -6.39
C LEU A 424 -2.89 -33.50 -6.16
N GLU A 425 -3.67 -34.40 -6.75
CA GLU A 425 -3.52 -35.85 -6.64
C GLU A 425 -2.50 -36.44 -7.61
N LYS A 426 -2.45 -35.97 -8.86
CA LYS A 426 -1.71 -36.63 -9.96
C LYS A 426 -0.61 -35.77 -10.58
N GLY A 427 -0.56 -34.49 -10.26
CA GLY A 427 0.39 -33.51 -10.79
C GLY A 427 -0.18 -32.69 -11.96
N LEU A 428 0.58 -31.69 -12.38
CA LEU A 428 0.17 -30.75 -13.45
C LEU A 428 0.02 -31.45 -14.81
N GLU A 429 0.96 -32.32 -15.18
CA GLU A 429 1.00 -32.99 -16.48
C GLU A 429 -0.30 -33.77 -16.81
N PRO A 430 -0.87 -34.60 -15.91
CA PRO A 430 -2.18 -35.20 -16.14
C PRO A 430 -3.33 -34.20 -16.38
N LEU A 431 -3.31 -33.05 -15.71
CA LEU A 431 -4.31 -32.01 -15.94
C LEU A 431 -4.14 -31.37 -17.33
N LEU A 432 -2.90 -31.07 -17.73
CA LEU A 432 -2.61 -30.53 -19.06
C LEU A 432 -3.02 -31.50 -20.18
N LEU A 433 -2.80 -32.81 -19.99
CA LEU A 433 -3.29 -33.82 -20.93
C LEU A 433 -4.83 -33.83 -21.07
N LEU A 434 -5.56 -33.56 -19.98
CA LEU A 434 -7.00 -33.36 -20.07
C LEU A 434 -7.31 -32.07 -20.84
N PHE A 435 -6.62 -30.97 -20.57
CA PHE A 435 -6.82 -29.73 -21.32
C PHE A 435 -6.59 -29.92 -22.82
N ASP A 436 -5.53 -30.63 -23.22
CA ASP A 436 -5.25 -30.95 -24.62
C ASP A 436 -6.34 -31.81 -25.26
N ASN A 437 -6.76 -32.89 -24.59
CA ASN A 437 -7.79 -33.80 -25.10
C ASN A 437 -9.14 -33.10 -25.30
N TYR A 438 -9.43 -32.13 -24.44
CA TYR A 438 -10.70 -31.41 -24.40
C TYR A 438 -10.62 -30.01 -25.04
N LYS A 439 -9.44 -29.62 -25.53
CA LYS A 439 -9.12 -28.32 -26.15
C LYS A 439 -9.42 -27.13 -25.24
N VAL A 440 -9.16 -27.28 -23.94
CA VAL A 440 -9.15 -26.15 -23.01
C VAL A 440 -7.94 -25.27 -23.34
N LYS A 441 -8.16 -23.97 -23.41
CA LYS A 441 -7.16 -22.95 -23.74
C LYS A 441 -7.16 -21.87 -22.65
N GLU A 442 -6.25 -20.92 -22.78
CA GLU A 442 -6.15 -19.72 -21.94
C GLU A 442 -7.29 -18.71 -22.22
N LEU A 443 -7.92 -18.76 -23.40
CA LEU A 443 -9.15 -18.02 -23.68
C LEU A 443 -10.28 -18.50 -22.76
N ILE A 444 -10.75 -17.61 -21.89
CA ILE A 444 -11.74 -17.95 -20.87
C ILE A 444 -13.09 -18.25 -21.52
N ASP A 445 -13.56 -19.48 -21.34
CA ASP A 445 -14.91 -19.92 -21.68
C ASP A 445 -15.65 -20.33 -20.41
N THR A 446 -16.56 -19.48 -19.94
CA THR A 446 -17.35 -19.69 -18.71
C THR A 446 -18.40 -20.79 -18.85
N HIS A 447 -18.59 -21.33 -20.06
CA HIS A 447 -19.52 -22.40 -20.37
C HIS A 447 -18.83 -23.71 -20.76
N ARG A 448 -17.49 -23.76 -20.70
CA ARG A 448 -16.75 -25.00 -20.93
C ARG A 448 -17.17 -26.05 -19.91
N ARG A 449 -17.03 -27.32 -20.26
CA ARG A 449 -17.26 -28.41 -19.31
C ARG A 449 -16.08 -28.58 -18.35
N ASN A 450 -16.38 -29.16 -17.19
CA ASN A 450 -15.39 -29.68 -16.26
C ASN A 450 -14.77 -30.97 -16.83
N VAL A 451 -13.47 -30.94 -17.13
CA VAL A 451 -12.80 -32.07 -17.79
C VAL A 451 -12.40 -33.19 -16.83
N ALA A 452 -12.40 -32.93 -15.52
CA ALA A 452 -12.08 -33.93 -14.50
C ALA A 452 -13.25 -34.91 -14.24
N LEU A 453 -14.47 -34.53 -14.60
CA LEU A 453 -15.67 -35.37 -14.44
C LEU A 453 -15.91 -36.34 -15.61
N ASP A 454 -15.26 -36.12 -16.75
CA ASP A 454 -15.37 -37.00 -17.90
C ASP A 454 -14.42 -38.20 -17.75
N LYS A 455 -14.94 -39.31 -17.22
CA LYS A 455 -14.24 -40.61 -17.06
C LYS A 455 -14.34 -41.51 -18.28
#